data_AF-A0A8J8BF85-F1
#
_entry.id   AF-A0A8J8BF85-F1
#
_cell.length_a   1.000
_cell.length_b   1.000
_cell.length_c   1.000
_cell.angle_alpha   90.00
_cell.angle_beta   90.00
_cell.angle_gamma   90.00
#
_symmetry.space_group_name_H-M   'P 1'
#
loop_
_entity.id
_entity.type
_entity.pdbx_description
1 polymer ?
#
loop_
_entity_poly.entity_id
_entity_poly.type
_entity_poly.pdbx_seq_one_letter_code
_entity_poly.pdbx_strand_id
1 'polypeptide(L)' 'MIRSDQQTKLDDLARDLHDARSVKGERITANTLIRVAIDGLVAHGGRLHGDTEEQLLASWLEFLGERKAAHGR' A
#
# COMPACT_ATOMS: atom_id res chain seq x y z
N MET A 1 -10.23 6.86 10.32
CA MET A 1 -9.44 8.12 10.26
C MET A 1 -7.98 7.73 10.29
N ILE A 2 -7.13 8.33 9.46
CA ILE A 2 -5.68 8.04 9.44
C ILE A 2 -5.04 8.67 10.67
N ARG A 3 -4.16 7.93 11.36
CA ARG A 3 -3.41 8.42 12.51
C ARG A 3 -2.35 9.43 12.05
N SER A 4 -2.02 10.42 12.88
CA SER A 4 -1.05 11.46 12.50
C SER A 4 0.32 10.89 12.11
N ASP A 5 0.79 9.85 12.80
CA ASP A 5 2.05 9.18 12.48
C ASP A 5 2.01 8.46 11.11
N GLN A 6 0.86 7.91 10.74
CA GLN A 6 0.65 7.29 9.43
C GLN A 6 0.63 8.34 8.32
N GLN A 7 0.00 9.50 8.56
CA GLN A 7 -0.03 10.60 7.60
C GLN A 7 1.38 11.10 7.30
N THR A 8 2.19 11.38 8.33
CA THR A 8 3.58 11.81 8.15
C THR A 8 4.40 10.79 7.35
N LYS A 9 4.31 9.50 7.69
CA LYS A 9 5.01 8.43 6.96
C LYS A 9 4.60 8.34 5.49
N LEU A 10 3.31 8.55 5.20
CA LEU A 10 2.80 8.56 3.83
C LEU A 10 3.28 9.78 3.04
N ASP A 11 3.35 10.95 3.67
CA ASP A 11 3.85 12.16 3.02
C ASP A 11 5.34 12.04 2.68
N ASP A 12 6.14 11.48 3.59
CA ASP A 12 7.57 11.20 3.35
C ASP A 12 7.75 10.20 2.19
N LEU A 13 7.04 9.07 2.24
CA LEU A 13 7.09 8.06 1.17
C LEU A 13 6.62 8.63 -0.19
N ALA A 14 5.56 9.44 -0.19
CA ALA A 14 5.06 10.06 -1.40
C ALA A 14 6.10 11.01 -2.02
N ARG A 15 6.86 11.74 -1.18
CA ARG A 15 7.96 12.60 -1.63
C ARG A 15 9.09 11.79 -2.25
N ASP A 16 9.54 10.73 -1.59
CA ASP A 16 10.61 9.87 -2.11
C ASP A 16 10.24 9.27 -3.47
N LEU A 17 9.01 8.76 -3.59
CA LEU A 17 8.49 8.24 -4.86
C LEU A 17 8.33 9.32 -5.93
N HIS A 18 7.90 10.52 -5.54
CA HIS A 18 7.81 11.67 -6.44
C HIS A 18 9.20 11.99 -7.02
N ASP A 19 10.23 12.05 -6.18
CA ASP A 19 11.57 12.42 -6.59
C ASP A 19 12.26 11.30 -7.40
N ALA A 20 11.94 10.03 -7.12
CA ALA A 20 12.49 8.87 -7.83
C ALA A 20 11.88 8.60 -9.22
N ARG A 21 10.73 9.20 -9.57
CA ARG A 21 10.04 8.88 -10.83
C ARG A 21 10.82 9.37 -12.05
N SER A 22 10.92 8.53 -13.07
CA SER A 22 11.61 8.85 -14.33
C SER A 22 10.81 9.78 -15.25
N VAL A 23 9.48 9.76 -15.15
CA VAL A 23 8.58 10.57 -15.97
C VAL A 23 7.87 11.62 -15.11
N LYS A 24 8.03 12.89 -15.48
CA LYS A 24 7.29 13.97 -14.82
C LYS A 24 5.85 13.99 -15.31
N GLY A 25 4.92 13.78 -14.39
CA GLY A 25 3.46 13.77 -14.58
C GLY A 25 2.76 14.22 -13.29
N GLU A 26 1.55 13.71 -13.04
CA GLU A 26 0.75 13.99 -11.83
C GLU A 26 1.57 13.85 -10.55
N ARG A 27 1.29 14.72 -9.57
CA ARG A 27 1.97 14.69 -8.29
C ARG A 27 1.57 13.44 -7.50
N ILE A 28 2.57 12.63 -7.15
CA ILE A 28 2.44 11.60 -6.12
C ILE A 28 2.26 12.28 -4.75
N THR A 29 1.21 11.88 -4.03
CA THR A 29 0.81 12.41 -2.70
C THR A 29 0.41 11.25 -1.79
N ALA A 30 0.24 11.48 -0.48
CA ALA A 30 -0.34 10.50 0.43
C ALA A 30 -1.69 9.94 -0.07
N ASN A 31 -2.56 10.79 -0.65
CA ASN A 31 -3.82 10.35 -1.25
C ASN A 31 -3.63 9.41 -2.45
N THR A 32 -2.56 9.60 -3.23
CA THR A 32 -2.21 8.65 -4.30
C THR A 32 -1.85 7.28 -3.70
N LEU A 33 -1.08 7.24 -2.62
CA LEU A 33 -0.70 5.98 -1.96
C LEU A 33 -1.89 5.28 -1.29
N ILE A 34 -2.78 6.05 -0.67
CA ILE A 34 -4.03 5.51 -0.10
C ILE A 34 -4.89 4.88 -1.20
N ARG A 35 -5.06 5.55 -2.35
CA ARG A 35 -5.78 4.98 -3.51
C ARG A 35 -5.14 3.68 -3.98
N VAL A 36 -3.81 3.64 -4.13
CA VAL A 36 -3.09 2.41 -4.51
C VAL A 36 -3.31 1.27 -3.51
N ALA A 37 -3.28 1.56 -2.21
CA ALA A 37 -3.55 0.55 -1.19
C ALA A 37 -5.00 0.03 -1.26
N ILE A 38 -5.97 0.93 -1.44
CA ILE A 38 -7.40 0.58 -1.59
C ILE A 38 -7.61 -0.28 -2.84
N ASP A 39 -7.04 0.10 -3.98
CA ASP A 39 -7.19 -0.65 -5.24
C ASP A 39 -6.62 -2.07 -5.09
N GLY A 40 -5.48 -2.22 -4.39
CA GLY A 40 -4.91 -3.52 -4.06
C GLY A 40 -5.84 -4.37 -3.19
N LEU A 41 -6.42 -3.78 -2.15
CA LEU A 41 -7.38 -4.46 -1.27
C LEU A 41 -8.66 -4.86 -2.01
N VAL A 42 -9.20 -3.99 -2.87
CA VAL A 42 -10.41 -4.25 -3.66
C VAL A 42 -10.17 -5.37 -4.66
N ALA A 43 -9.05 -5.33 -5.39
CA ALA A 43 -8.71 -6.34 -6.39
C ALA A 43 -8.47 -7.74 -5.80
N HIS A 44 -8.08 -7.82 -4.53
CA HIS A 44 -7.67 -9.05 -3.87
C HIS A 44 -8.41 -9.31 -2.56
N GLY A 45 -9.61 -8.74 -2.40
CA GLY A 45 -10.40 -8.81 -1.17
C GLY A 45 -10.65 -10.22 -0.66
N GLY A 46 -10.83 -11.18 -1.57
CA GLY A 46 -11.00 -12.60 -1.23
C GLY A 46 -9.77 -13.29 -0.61
N ARG A 47 -8.65 -12.58 -0.46
CA ARG A 47 -7.43 -13.06 0.23
C ARG A 47 -7.36 -12.59 1.69
N LEU A 48 -8.16 -11.59 2.08
CA LEU A 48 -8.23 -11.18 3.47
C LEU A 48 -9.04 -12.19 4.28
N HIS A 49 -8.54 -12.50 5.48
CA HIS A 49 -9.26 -13.33 6.44
C HIS A 49 -8.96 -12.91 7.89
N GLY A 50 -9.90 -13.22 8.79
CA GLY A 50 -9.86 -12.82 10.19
C GLY A 50 -10.93 -11.77 10.52
N ASP A 51 -11.05 -11.49 11.81
CA ASP A 51 -12.13 -10.69 12.39
C ASP A 51 -11.65 -9.35 12.98
N THR A 52 -10.33 -9.18 13.12
CA THR A 52 -9.71 -7.94 13.66
C THR A 52 -8.83 -7.24 12.63
N GLU A 53 -8.59 -5.95 12.82
CA GLU A 53 -7.68 -5.16 11.96
C GLU A 53 -6.29 -5.81 11.88
N GLU A 54 -5.77 -6.33 13.00
CA GLU A 54 -4.47 -7.00 13.05
C GLU A 54 -4.45 -8.29 12.22
N GLN A 55 -5.51 -9.10 12.27
CA GLN A 55 -5.60 -10.34 11.50
C GLN A 55 -5.76 -10.06 10.00
N LEU A 56 -6.57 -9.06 9.65
CA LEU A 56 -6.72 -8.60 8.28
C LEU A 56 -5.40 -8.05 7.72
N LEU A 57 -4.64 -7.29 8.52
CA LEU A 57 -3.31 -6.83 8.14
C LEU A 57 -2.33 -7.99 7.96
N ALA A 58 -2.34 -8.97 8.87
CA ALA A 58 -1.44 -10.13 8.79
C ALA A 58 -1.68 -10.95 7.53
N SER A 59 -2.94 -11.30 7.23
CA SER A 59 -3.30 -12.04 6.00
C SER A 59 -2.96 -11.25 4.73
N TRP A 60 -3.14 -9.92 4.76
CA TRP A 60 -2.74 -9.06 3.65
C TRP A 60 -1.22 -9.06 3.40
N LEU A 61 -0.41 -8.96 4.46
CA LEU A 61 1.04 -8.99 4.35
C LEU A 61 1.58 -10.35 3.88
N GLU A 62 0.97 -11.45 4.33
CA GLU A 62 1.27 -12.80 3.85
C GLU A 62 1.07 -12.90 2.33
N PHE A 63 -0.11 -12.50 1.85
CA PHE A 63 -0.41 -12.50 0.41
C PHE A 63 0.57 -11.67 -0.42
N LEU A 64 0.95 -10.48 0.06
CA LEU A 64 1.96 -9.65 -0.61
C LEU A 64 3.33 -10.34 -0.67
N GLY A 65 3.71 -11.07 0.39
CA GLY A 65 4.93 -11.89 0.44
C GLY A 65 4.92 -13.02 -0.59
N GLU A 66 3.83 -13.78 -0.67
CA GLU A 66 3.65 -14.86 -1.65
C GLU A 66 3.81 -14.34 -3.09
N ARG A 67 3.20 -13.19 -3.40
CA ARG A 67 3.27 -12.59 -4.74
C ARG A 67 4.69 -12.17 -5.13
N LYS A 68 5.46 -11.64 -4.18
CA LYS A 68 6.86 -11.27 -4.42
C LYS A 68 7.70 -12.51 -4.77
N ALA A 69 7.46 -13.63 -4.10
CA ALA A 69 8.12 -14.90 -4.42
C ALA A 69 7.71 -15.46 -5.80
N ALA A 70 6.47 -15.21 -6.22
CA ALA A 70 5.98 -15.63 -7.54
C ALA A 70 6.52 -14.79 -8.71
N HIS A 71 6.81 -13.50 -8.50
CA HIS A 71 7.41 -12.61 -9.52
C HIS A 71 8.95 -12.62 -9.53
N GLY A 72 9.60 -13.30 -8.59
CA GLY A 72 11.06 -13.41 -8.48
C GLY A 72 11.66 -14.63 -9.19
N ARG A 73 10.94 -15.27 -10.11
CA ARG A 73 11.41 -16.39 -10.94
C ARG A 73 11.47 -16.01 -12.41
#